data_AF-R1HTU5-F1
#
_entry.id   AF-R1HTU5-F1
#
_cell.length_a   1.000
_cell.length_b   1.000
_cell.length_c   1.000
_cell.angle_alpha   90.00
_cell.angle_beta   90.00
_cell.angle_gamma   90.00
#
_symmetry.space_group_name_H-M   'P 1'
#
loop_
_entity.id
_entity.type
_entity.pdbx_description
1 polymer ?
#
loop_
_entity_poly.entity_id
_entity_poly.type
_entity_poly.pdbx_seq_one_letter_code
_entity_poly.pdbx_strand_id
1 'polypeptide(L)' 'MRVPLEGGGRLVVELSAEEAKDLGAALAEVTG' A
#
# COMPACT_ATOMS: atom_id res chain seq x y z
N MET A 1 -4.29 -1.82 9.53
CA MET A 1 -3.82 -3.10 8.92
C MET A 1 -4.84 -4.20 9.22
N ARG A 2 -5.40 -4.90 8.20
CA ARG A 2 -6.13 -6.17 8.36
C ARG A 2 -5.60 -7.20 7.36
N VAL A 3 -4.94 -8.27 7.85
CA VAL A 3 -4.30 -9.32 7.03
C VAL A 3 -5.02 -10.66 7.25
N PRO A 4 -5.58 -11.29 6.19
CA PRO A 4 -5.72 -12.74 6.20
C PRO A 4 -5.10 -13.35 4.93
N LEU A 5 -4.15 -14.25 5.13
CA LEU A 5 -3.46 -15.04 4.11
C LEU A 5 -3.81 -16.51 4.44
N GLU A 6 -4.25 -17.38 3.52
CA GLU A 6 -3.45 -17.99 2.44
C GLU A 6 -4.29 -18.41 1.20
N GLY A 7 -5.27 -17.61 0.73
CA GLY A 7 -6.19 -18.11 -0.31
C GLY A 7 -6.95 -17.11 -1.18
N GLY A 8 -6.42 -15.89 -1.40
CA GLY A 8 -7.03 -14.91 -2.34
C GLY A 8 -7.83 -13.77 -1.70
N GLY A 9 -7.54 -13.43 -0.44
CA GLY A 9 -8.12 -12.27 0.25
C GLY A 9 -7.40 -10.95 -0.08
N ARG A 10 -8.15 -9.84 -0.09
CA ARG A 10 -7.58 -8.49 -0.27
C ARG A 10 -7.00 -7.97 1.05
N LEU A 11 -5.74 -7.55 1.03
CA LEU A 11 -5.11 -6.82 2.14
C LEU A 11 -5.61 -5.37 2.12
N VAL A 12 -6.25 -4.94 3.21
CA VAL A 12 -6.68 -3.55 3.38
C VAL A 12 -5.89 -2.91 4.52
N VAL A 13 -5.22 -1.81 4.20
CA VAL A 13 -4.47 -0.98 5.14
C VAL A 13 -5.05 0.43 5.07
N GLU A 14 -5.29 1.02 6.23
CA GLU A 14 -5.68 2.43 6.33
C GLU A 14 -4.40 3.27 6.31
N LEU A 15 -4.41 4.30 5.47
CA LEU A 15 -3.31 5.24 5.29
C LEU A 15 -3.88 6.66 5.44
N SER A 16 -3.10 7.55 6.03
CA SER A 16 -3.36 8.98 5.92
C SER A 16 -3.10 9.48 4.50
N ALA A 17 -3.62 10.66 4.18
CA ALA A 17 -3.43 11.27 2.86
C ALA A 17 -1.96 11.60 2.55
N GLU A 18 -1.13 11.79 3.59
CA GLU A 18 0.29 12.08 3.46
C GLU A 18 1.09 10.80 3.17
N GLU A 19 0.88 9.76 3.97
CA GLU A 19 1.54 8.45 3.76
C GLU A 19 1.21 7.84 2.39
N ALA A 20 0.00 8.06 1.87
CA ALA A 20 -0.37 7.63 0.53
C ALA A 20 0.41 8.36 -0.58
N LYS A 21 0.72 9.65 -0.39
CA LYS A 21 1.52 10.43 -1.35
C LYS A 21 2.97 9.98 -1.33
N ASP A 22 3.54 9.79 -0.14
CA ASP A 22 4.92 9.35 0.03
C ASP A 22 5.15 7.98 -0.59
N LEU A 23 4.21 7.05 -0.36
CA LEU A 23 4.26 5.73 -0.99
C LEU A 23 4.20 5.83 -2.53
N GLY A 24 3.33 6.69 -3.07
CA GLY A 24 3.24 6.91 -4.52
C GLY A 24 4.55 7.44 -5.12
N ALA A 25 5.20 8.39 -4.44
CA ALA A 25 6.47 8.95 -4.89
C ALA A 25 7.59 7.88 -4.89
N ALA A 26 7.69 7.10 -3.81
CA ALA A 26 8.66 6.02 -3.70
C ALA A 26 8.47 4.93 -4.79
N LEU A 27 7.22 4.60 -5.12
CA LEU A 27 6.94 3.65 -6.21
C LEU A 27 7.32 4.20 -7.58
N ALA A 28 7.09 5.50 -7.82
CA ALA A 28 7.48 6.15 -9.08
C ALA A 28 9.01 6.17 -9.26
N GLU A 29 9.76 6.36 -8.19
CA GLU A 29 11.23 6.34 -8.21
C GLU A 29 11.81 5.00 -8.68
N VAL A 30 11.17 3.89 -8.32
CA VAL A 30 11.67 2.53 -8.65
C VAL A 30 11.07 1.96 -9.94
N THR A 31 10.07 2.62 -10.54
CA THR A 31 9.39 2.16 -11.77
C THR A 31 9.59 3.07 -12.98
N GLY A 32 10.17 4.27 -12.80
CA GLY A 32 10.61 5.18 -13.87
C GLY A 32 12.03 4.91 -14.35
#